data_AF-U2WBX0-F1
#
_entry.id   AF-U2WBX0-F1
#
_cell.length_a   1.000
_cell.length_b   1.000
_cell.length_c   1.000
_cell.angle_alpha   90.00
_cell.angle_beta   90.00
_cell.angle_gamma   90.00
#
_symmetry.space_group_name_H-M   'P 1'
#
loop_
_entity.id
_entity.type
_entity.pdbx_description
1 polymer ?
#
loop_
_entity_poly.entity_id
_entity_poly.type
_entity_poly.pdbx_seq_one_letter_code
_entity_poly.pdbx_strand_id
1 'polypeptide(L)'
;EISEIFTQSDYIKFLPIAENLKDAGAQIGLDDYGATDIEIDALDFFPLDFVKLDRSISISEEALKSSFHRKMISIANKRSLTLIAEGVEDNETINLLKSYGYRLVQGYYFHKPEKFIS
;
A
#
# COMPACT_ATOMS: atom_id res chain seq x y z
N GLU A 1 -2.43 -4.63 9.23
CA GLU A 1 -2.23 -4.79 7.78
C GLU A 1 -2.73 -6.18 7.37
N ILE A 2 -3.23 -6.32 6.15
CA ILE A 2 -3.66 -7.59 5.54
C ILE A 2 -2.98 -7.74 4.19
N SER A 3 -2.63 -8.96 3.80
CA SER A 3 -1.87 -9.22 2.58
C SER A 3 -2.77 -9.28 1.34
N GLU A 4 -2.22 -8.92 0.19
CA GLU A 4 -2.88 -9.00 -1.11
C GLU A 4 -3.33 -10.42 -1.53
N ILE A 5 -2.77 -11.48 -0.93
CA ILE A 5 -3.13 -12.87 -1.28
C ILE A 5 -4.55 -13.27 -0.85
N PHE A 6 -5.26 -12.41 -0.13
CA PHE A 6 -6.62 -12.67 0.32
C PHE A 6 -7.58 -12.69 -0.86
N THR A 7 -8.44 -13.70 -0.90
CA THR A 7 -9.49 -13.80 -1.92
C THR A 7 -10.62 -12.81 -1.61
N GLN A 8 -11.46 -12.50 -2.60
CA GLN A 8 -12.67 -11.70 -2.36
C GLN A 8 -13.54 -12.28 -1.24
N SER A 9 -13.65 -13.61 -1.14
CA SER A 9 -14.38 -14.27 -0.04
C SER A 9 -13.73 -14.04 1.32
N ASP A 10 -12.40 -13.97 1.39
CA ASP A 10 -11.69 -13.65 2.63
C ASP A 10 -11.98 -12.19 3.04
N TYR A 11 -11.90 -11.24 2.10
CA TYR A 11 -12.25 -9.85 2.39
C TYR A 11 -13.69 -9.68 2.88
N ILE A 12 -14.66 -10.35 2.25
CA ILE A 12 -16.07 -10.32 2.70
C ILE A 12 -16.19 -10.88 4.11
N LYS A 13 -15.49 -11.99 4.40
CA LYS A 13 -15.49 -12.62 5.73
C LYS A 13 -14.87 -11.71 6.80
N PHE A 14 -13.82 -10.97 6.48
CA PHE A 14 -13.13 -10.08 7.42
C PHE A 14 -13.72 -8.68 7.51
N LEU A 15 -14.62 -8.30 6.60
CA LEU A 15 -15.20 -6.95 6.56
C LEU A 15 -15.81 -6.51 7.90
N PRO A 16 -16.65 -7.32 8.59
CA PRO A 16 -17.21 -6.91 9.89
C PRO A 16 -16.14 -6.71 10.97
N ILE A 17 -15.02 -7.45 10.89
CA ILE A 17 -13.91 -7.32 11.84
C ILE A 17 -13.14 -6.02 11.55
N ALA A 18 -12.89 -5.72 10.28
CA ALA A 18 -12.24 -4.48 9.87
C ALA A 18 -13.05 -3.25 10.28
N GLU A 19 -14.37 -3.29 10.12
CA GLU A 19 -15.28 -2.21 10.57
C GLU A 19 -15.20 -2.02 12.09
N ASN A 20 -15.29 -3.09 12.88
CA ASN A 20 -15.16 -3.00 14.34
C ASN A 20 -13.79 -2.44 14.78
N LEU A 21 -12.71 -2.79 14.08
CA LEU A 21 -11.38 -2.25 14.36
C LEU A 21 -11.30 -0.74 14.04
N LYS A 22 -11.93 -0.29 12.96
CA LYS A 22 -12.02 1.14 12.63
C LYS A 22 -12.86 1.91 13.64
N ASP A 23 -13.96 1.34 14.09
CA ASP A 23 -14.79 1.92 15.15
C ASP A 23 -14.01 2.07 16.46
N ALA A 24 -13.05 1.18 16.71
CA ALA A 24 -12.10 1.28 17.82
C ALA A 24 -10.92 2.25 17.57
N GLY A 25 -10.87 2.91 16.41
CA GLY A 25 -9.85 3.90 16.05
C GLY A 25 -8.60 3.33 15.38
N ALA A 26 -8.60 2.06 14.99
CA ALA A 26 -7.48 1.47 14.24
C ALA A 26 -7.51 1.88 12.76
N GLN A 27 -6.32 1.94 12.15
CA GLN A 27 -6.19 2.05 10.70
C GLN A 27 -6.01 0.66 10.07
N ILE A 28 -6.58 0.49 8.88
CA ILE A 28 -6.53 -0.76 8.12
C ILE A 28 -5.68 -0.55 6.87
N GLY A 29 -4.63 -1.34 6.72
CA GLY A 29 -3.72 -1.28 5.58
C GLY A 29 -3.75 -2.55 4.73
N LEU A 30 -3.62 -2.39 3.43
CA LEU A 30 -3.31 -3.47 2.49
C LEU A 30 -1.80 -3.53 2.26
N ASP A 31 -1.22 -4.71 2.41
CA ASP A 31 0.22 -4.94 2.34
C ASP A 31 0.65 -5.69 1.07
N ASP A 32 1.90 -5.47 0.67
CA ASP A 32 2.57 -6.09 -0.49
C ASP A 32 1.80 -5.96 -1.82
N TYR A 33 0.98 -4.91 -2.01
CA TYR A 33 0.12 -4.82 -3.19
C TYR A 33 0.95 -4.69 -4.46
N GLY A 34 0.67 -5.53 -5.45
CA GLY A 34 1.39 -5.64 -6.72
C GLY A 34 2.58 -6.60 -6.68
N ALA A 35 2.78 -7.37 -5.61
CA ALA A 35 3.77 -8.46 -5.57
C ALA A 35 3.34 -9.69 -6.40
N THR A 36 2.04 -9.82 -6.68
CA THR A 36 1.42 -10.86 -7.49
C THR A 36 0.51 -10.27 -8.58
N ASP A 37 0.14 -11.07 -9.57
CA ASP A 37 -0.78 -10.67 -10.66
C ASP A 37 -2.27 -10.65 -10.23
N ILE A 38 -2.56 -10.65 -8.93
CA ILE A 38 -3.93 -10.66 -8.41
C ILE A 38 -4.47 -9.22 -8.42
N GLU A 39 -5.39 -8.92 -9.34
CA GLU A 39 -6.18 -7.69 -9.22
C GLU A 39 -7.22 -7.83 -8.10
N ILE A 40 -7.23 -6.89 -7.17
CA ILE A 40 -8.09 -6.95 -5.98
C ILE A 40 -9.21 -5.90 -6.07
N ASP A 41 -10.43 -6.39 -6.28
CA ASP A 41 -11.66 -5.60 -6.20
C ASP A 41 -11.95 -5.11 -4.76
N ALA A 42 -11.23 -5.61 -3.75
CA ALA A 42 -11.39 -5.16 -2.36
C ALA A 42 -11.01 -3.70 -2.16
N LEU A 43 -10.18 -3.11 -3.03
CA LEU A 43 -9.97 -1.67 -3.06
C LEU A 43 -11.30 -0.91 -3.17
N ASP A 44 -12.33 -1.56 -3.75
CA ASP A 44 -13.61 -0.93 -3.99
C ASP A 44 -14.62 -0.95 -2.84
N PHE A 45 -14.49 -1.86 -1.88
CA PHE A 45 -15.47 -2.00 -0.79
C PHE A 45 -14.85 -2.17 0.60
N PHE A 46 -13.60 -2.61 0.69
CA PHE A 46 -12.95 -2.83 1.98
C PHE A 46 -12.50 -1.50 2.58
N PRO A 47 -12.62 -1.31 3.90
CA PRO A 47 -12.47 0.02 4.50
C PRO A 47 -10.99 0.35 4.78
N LEU A 48 -10.17 0.27 3.75
CA LEU A 48 -8.74 0.57 3.79
C LEU A 48 -8.49 2.06 4.08
N ASP A 49 -7.42 2.34 4.81
CA ASP A 49 -6.88 3.68 5.07
C ASP A 49 -5.59 3.91 4.26
N PHE A 50 -4.84 2.84 4.01
CA PHE A 50 -3.61 2.89 3.22
C PHE A 50 -3.36 1.61 2.44
N VAL A 51 -2.53 1.74 1.40
CA VAL A 51 -2.04 0.63 0.57
C VAL A 51 -0.53 0.76 0.46
N LYS A 52 0.18 -0.29 0.85
CA LYS A 52 1.63 -0.43 0.66
C LYS A 52 1.83 -1.09 -0.70
N LEU A 53 2.55 -0.40 -1.59
CA LEU A 53 2.91 -0.91 -2.90
C LEU A 53 4.27 -1.58 -2.81
N ASP A 54 4.34 -2.84 -3.23
CA ASP A 54 5.58 -3.60 -3.22
C ASP A 54 6.68 -2.86 -4.01
N ARG A 55 7.92 -3.11 -3.60
CA ARG A 55 9.08 -2.45 -4.19
C ARG A 55 9.17 -2.66 -5.71
N SER A 56 8.75 -3.84 -6.21
CA SER A 56 8.85 -4.20 -7.63
C SER A 56 8.05 -3.28 -8.56
N ILE A 57 7.04 -2.60 -8.03
CA ILE A 57 6.12 -1.74 -8.78
C ILE A 57 6.18 -0.26 -8.35
N SER A 58 7.04 0.09 -7.39
CA SER A 58 7.02 1.42 -6.77
C SER A 58 8.36 2.16 -6.75
N ILE A 59 9.50 1.53 -7.06
CA ILE A 59 10.83 2.16 -6.86
C ILE A 59 11.57 2.58 -8.14
N SER A 60 11.10 2.21 -9.33
CA SER A 60 11.72 2.62 -10.62
C SER A 60 10.88 3.61 -11.40
N GLU A 61 11.54 4.43 -12.23
CA GLU A 61 10.84 5.41 -13.07
C GLU A 61 9.87 4.73 -14.05
N GLU A 62 10.26 3.58 -14.62
CA GLU A 62 9.39 2.78 -15.50
C GLU A 62 8.15 2.28 -14.76
N ALA A 63 8.32 1.81 -13.52
CA ALA A 63 7.22 1.31 -12.70
C ALA A 63 6.23 2.43 -12.35
N LEU A 64 6.71 3.60 -11.96
CA LEU A 64 5.89 4.77 -11.67
C LEU A 64 5.16 5.31 -12.91
N LYS A 65 5.74 5.12 -14.11
CA LYS A 65 5.11 5.43 -15.41
C LYS A 65 4.16 4.34 -15.91
N SER A 66 3.99 3.23 -15.21
CA SER A 66 3.05 2.19 -15.64
C SER A 66 1.60 2.67 -15.58
N SER A 67 0.73 2.04 -16.40
CA SER A 67 -0.72 2.26 -16.31
C SER A 67 -1.28 1.84 -14.95
N PHE A 68 -0.73 0.76 -14.38
CA PHE A 68 -1.06 0.28 -13.05
C PHE A 68 -0.83 1.36 -11.98
N HIS A 69 0.35 1.96 -11.96
CA HIS A 69 0.69 2.96 -10.96
C HIS A 69 -0.20 4.20 -11.08
N ARG A 70 -0.50 4.66 -12.30
CA ARG A 70 -1.49 5.73 -12.55
C ARG A 70 -2.89 5.36 -12.05
N LYS A 71 -3.33 4.11 -12.26
CA LYS A 71 -4.61 3.60 -11.74
C LYS A 71 -4.62 3.69 -10.21
N MET A 72 -3.54 3.30 -9.54
CA MET A 72 -3.43 3.37 -8.07
C MET A 72 -3.49 4.79 -7.52
N ILE A 73 -2.74 5.73 -8.10
CA ILE A 73 -2.83 7.16 -7.72
C ILE A 73 -4.27 7.68 -7.87
N SER A 74 -4.94 7.31 -8.97
CA SER A 74 -6.34 7.71 -9.22
C SER A 74 -7.30 7.14 -8.18
N ILE A 75 -7.18 5.86 -7.84
CA ILE A 75 -7.99 5.20 -6.80
C ILE A 75 -7.74 5.87 -5.44
N ALA A 76 -6.46 6.08 -5.09
CA ALA A 76 -6.08 6.68 -3.83
C ALA A 76 -6.67 8.07 -3.63
N ASN A 77 -6.58 8.92 -4.66
CA ASN A 77 -7.15 10.28 -4.62
C ASN A 77 -8.68 10.26 -4.48
N LYS A 78 -9.38 9.35 -5.17
CA LYS A 78 -10.84 9.26 -5.10
C LYS A 78 -11.36 8.75 -3.75
N ARG A 79 -10.57 7.91 -3.08
CA ARG A 79 -10.99 7.20 -1.87
C ARG A 79 -10.32 7.70 -0.60
N SER A 80 -9.51 8.76 -0.70
CA SER A 80 -8.69 9.27 0.40
C SER A 80 -7.76 8.18 0.99
N LEU A 81 -7.29 7.24 0.16
CA LEU A 81 -6.32 6.24 0.58
C LEU A 81 -4.92 6.85 0.56
N THR A 82 -4.10 6.49 1.54
CA THR A 82 -2.68 6.81 1.50
C THR A 82 -1.91 5.71 0.77
N LEU A 83 -1.14 6.07 -0.25
CA LEU A 83 -0.17 5.15 -0.85
C LEU A 83 1.16 5.23 -0.11
N ILE A 84 1.75 4.08 0.18
CA ILE A 84 3.08 3.94 0.76
C ILE A 84 3.92 3.13 -0.22
N ALA A 85 5.05 3.69 -0.68
CA ALA A 85 6.00 2.93 -1.51
C ALA A 85 7.00 2.19 -0.61
N GLU A 86 7.22 0.91 -0.87
CA GLU A 86 8.15 0.07 -0.10
C GLU A 86 9.51 -0.11 -0.80
N GLY A 87 10.52 -0.49 -0.02
CA GLY A 87 11.84 -0.81 -0.53
C GLY A 87 12.66 0.40 -0.98
N VAL A 88 12.40 1.59 -0.43
CA VAL A 88 13.17 2.81 -0.74
C VAL A 88 14.54 2.76 -0.06
N GLU A 89 15.61 2.73 -0.86
CA GLU A 89 17.00 2.57 -0.38
C GLU A 89 17.90 3.79 -0.63
N ASP A 90 17.46 4.76 -1.45
CA ASP A 90 18.26 5.94 -1.79
C ASP A 90 17.42 7.23 -1.93
N ASN A 91 18.13 8.37 -1.99
CA ASN A 91 17.51 9.70 -2.08
C ASN A 91 16.96 10.03 -3.48
N GLU A 92 17.45 9.36 -4.52
CA GLU A 92 16.97 9.55 -5.89
C GLU A 92 15.55 9.01 -6.03
N THR A 93 15.30 7.79 -5.56
CA THR A 93 13.96 7.19 -5.46
C THR A 93 13.02 8.04 -4.61
N ILE A 94 13.49 8.66 -3.51
CA ILE A 94 12.66 9.57 -2.71
C ILE A 94 12.22 10.80 -3.51
N ASN A 95 13.14 11.45 -4.21
CA ASN A 95 12.81 12.65 -5.00
C ASN A 95 11.86 12.31 -6.14
N LEU A 96 12.08 11.15 -6.76
CA LEU A 96 11.19 10.60 -7.77
C LEU A 96 9.79 10.37 -7.19
N LEU A 97 9.64 9.60 -6.11
CA LEU A 97 8.35 9.34 -5.46
C LEU A 97 7.63 10.63 -5.03
N LYS A 98 8.35 11.60 -4.48
CA LYS A 98 7.79 12.92 -4.15
C LYS A 98 7.20 13.63 -5.36
N SER A 99 7.86 13.56 -6.52
CA SER A 99 7.35 14.14 -7.77
C SER A 99 6.06 13.48 -8.26
N TYR A 100 5.81 12.22 -7.88
CA TYR A 100 4.57 11.49 -8.12
C TYR A 100 3.52 11.67 -7.00
N GLY A 101 3.80 12.52 -6.01
CA GLY A 101 2.86 12.89 -4.95
C GLY A 101 2.87 11.96 -3.73
N TYR A 102 3.85 11.06 -3.61
CA TYR A 102 3.98 10.23 -2.41
C TYR A 102 4.29 11.07 -1.18
N ARG A 103 3.58 10.77 -0.10
CA ARG A 103 3.76 11.44 1.21
C ARG A 103 4.37 10.51 2.26
N LEU A 104 4.21 9.21 2.09
CA LEU A 104 4.75 8.17 2.97
C LEU A 104 5.54 7.17 2.12
N VAL A 105 6.66 6.73 2.66
CA VAL A 105 7.55 5.74 2.05
C VAL A 105 8.17 4.89 3.16
N GLN A 106 8.51 3.64 2.85
CA GLN A 106 9.16 2.71 3.75
C GLN A 106 10.39 2.12 3.05
N GLY A 107 11.51 2.02 3.77
CA GLY A 107 12.69 1.34 3.26
C GLY A 107 13.95 1.65 4.05
N TYR A 108 15.02 0.94 3.69
CA TYR A 108 16.29 0.94 4.42
C TYR A 108 17.02 2.28 4.37
N TYR A 109 16.62 3.20 3.49
CA TYR A 109 17.10 4.58 3.52
C TYR A 109 16.83 5.25 4.88
N PHE A 110 15.65 5.01 5.46
CA PHE A 110 15.25 5.61 6.72
C PHE A 110 15.67 4.75 7.91
N HIS A 111 15.26 3.47 7.89
CA HIS A 111 15.55 2.55 8.99
C HIS A 111 15.49 1.11 8.49
N LYS A 112 16.42 0.28 8.96
CA LYS A 112 16.35 -1.16 8.73
C LYS A 112 15.49 -1.81 9.82
N PRO A 113 14.83 -2.95 9.54
CA PRO A 113 14.15 -3.73 10.56
C PRO A 113 15.11 -4.02 11.71
N GLU A 114 14.67 -3.70 12.92
CA GLU A 114 15.39 -4.01 14.15
C GLU A 114 14.68 -5.10 14.92
N LYS A 115 15.45 -5.89 15.67
CA LYS A 115 14.87 -6.92 16.53
C LYS A 115 14.11 -6.23 17.66
N PHE A 116 12.80 -6.44 17.70
CA PHE A 116 12.05 -6.21 18.91
C PHE A 116 12.19 -7.43 19.82
N ILE A 117 12.81 -7.25 20.98
CA ILE A 117 12.93 -8.29 22.01
C ILE A 117 12.26 -7.71 23.26
N SER A 118 11.09 -8.27 23.62
CA SER A 118 10.32 -7.93 24.82
C SER A 118 10.61 -8.91 25.96
#